data_AF-A0A926SC52-F1
#
_entry.id   AF-A0A926SC52-F1
#
_cell.length_a   1.000
_cell.length_b   1.000
_cell.length_c   1.000
_cell.angle_alpha   90.00
_cell.angle_beta   90.00
_cell.angle_gamma   90.00
#
_symmetry.space_group_name_H-M   'P 1'
#
loop_
_entity.id
_entity.type
_entity.pdbx_description
1 polymer ?
#
loop_
_entity_poly.entity_id
_entity_poly.type
_entity_poly.pdbx_seq_one_letter_code
_entity_poly.pdbx_strand_id
1 'polypeptide(L)'
;MTKQKISQIVNSSLLIGGAFLLCAALGMLINPNTFYKFFSPVQLVPDPIPPSQSVSYYWDLKGYAEMALNNQCIAFYPLWPLLIRTLFHPQSVEQAAYAFLVLSAVLFFISLPLLVWIFKKALNHQSLAFLVVLAFSLSPMAIFRVIGYTESFFTILSAIFIWCCLRQSRLHETLRLALVFCVTFVMSLTRPILMPFIFSSIAALGTIYLFDWLRLERRSRSSLLTNAHHYGEEIKITITLCLATVIGYLPYGLFCLHSRGSFFAPFTDQSLWGTKLGLHLELLLFPKSPLFDLYGLYFPILVLVLSLFLVYFKVRNEEPLVWIPQSPLWLILFLYPPLLVVTYIANYLRLTSNTNWVRQDEISHPPYQGGSNQRIWDKIKPNGSKASRGASSLTKLVTSDFAQSLSHNYLFWFCAYFAVFHSLLIFFTRDRLYSLGRYSFGLPFFFLALGYLCCCIPGKRTNLALWLFIWVSAIALVEQWVNYGQNQWLG
;
A
#
# COMPACT_ATOMS: atom_id res chain seq x y z
N MET A 1 -10.35 9.36 -26.39
CA MET A 1 -9.49 8.17 -26.24
C MET A 1 -9.74 7.26 -27.43
N THR A 2 -8.73 6.63 -28.06
CA THR A 2 -8.97 5.78 -29.25
C THR A 2 -9.73 4.51 -28.87
N LYS A 3 -10.52 3.93 -29.80
CA LYS A 3 -11.26 2.68 -29.58
C LYS A 3 -10.36 1.54 -29.07
N GLN A 4 -9.16 1.41 -29.63
CA GLN A 4 -8.15 0.42 -29.21
C GLN A 4 -7.75 0.59 -27.73
N LYS A 5 -7.56 1.83 -27.25
CA LYS A 5 -7.20 2.10 -25.85
C LYS A 5 -8.34 1.73 -24.90
N ILE A 6 -9.59 1.95 -25.29
CA ILE A 6 -10.77 1.54 -24.51
C ILE A 6 -10.84 0.02 -24.44
N SER A 7 -10.74 -0.67 -25.57
CA SER A 7 -10.76 -2.14 -25.63
C SER A 7 -9.67 -2.76 -24.77
N GLN A 8 -8.45 -2.21 -24.78
CA GLN A 8 -7.36 -2.69 -23.90
C GLN A 8 -7.69 -2.57 -22.41
N ILE A 9 -8.31 -1.47 -21.98
CA ILE A 9 -8.70 -1.26 -20.58
C ILE A 9 -9.80 -2.24 -20.19
N VAL A 10 -10.82 -2.40 -21.03
CA VAL A 10 -11.93 -3.35 -20.81
C VAL A 10 -11.38 -4.77 -20.71
N ASN A 11 -10.57 -5.22 -21.69
CA ASN A 11 -9.99 -6.56 -21.68
C ASN A 11 -9.12 -6.82 -20.45
N SER A 12 -8.28 -5.85 -20.07
CA SER A 12 -7.47 -5.94 -18.85
C SER A 12 -8.34 -6.10 -17.60
N SER A 13 -9.42 -5.33 -17.52
CA SER A 13 -10.35 -5.34 -16.38
C SER A 13 -11.14 -6.64 -16.30
N LEU A 14 -11.58 -7.19 -17.44
CA LEU A 14 -12.25 -8.49 -17.51
C LEU A 14 -11.32 -9.62 -17.07
N LEU A 15 -10.04 -9.60 -17.49
CA LEU A 15 -9.06 -10.58 -17.04
C LEU A 15 -8.79 -10.48 -15.53
N ILE A 16 -8.64 -9.26 -15.00
CA ILE A 16 -8.45 -9.03 -13.56
C ILE A 16 -9.68 -9.50 -12.76
N GLY A 17 -10.88 -9.13 -13.20
CA GLY A 17 -12.14 -9.54 -12.58
C GLY A 17 -12.35 -11.06 -12.65
N GLY A 18 -12.04 -11.68 -13.79
CA GLY A 18 -12.10 -13.12 -13.97
C GLY A 18 -11.13 -13.87 -13.06
N ALA A 19 -9.91 -13.37 -12.88
CA ALA A 19 -8.94 -13.96 -11.95
C ALA A 19 -9.43 -13.88 -10.50
N PHE A 20 -10.03 -12.75 -10.09
CA PHE A 20 -10.64 -12.61 -8.76
C PHE A 20 -11.80 -13.60 -8.56
N LEU A 21 -12.71 -13.68 -9.53
CA LEU A 21 -13.85 -14.59 -9.50
C LEU A 21 -13.40 -16.06 -9.46
N LEU A 22 -12.32 -16.41 -10.16
CA LEU A 22 -11.73 -17.75 -10.10
C LEU A 22 -11.24 -18.08 -8.69
N CYS A 23 -10.53 -17.15 -8.02
CA CYS A 23 -10.10 -17.35 -6.63
C CYS A 23 -11.29 -17.51 -5.67
N ALA A 24 -12.34 -16.69 -5.84
CA ALA A 24 -13.57 -16.81 -5.07
C ALA A 24 -14.25 -18.16 -5.28
N ALA A 25 -14.40 -18.60 -6.54
CA ALA A 25 -15.00 -19.87 -6.90
C ALA A 25 -14.21 -21.07 -6.33
N LEU A 26 -12.88 -21.01 -6.38
CA LEU A 26 -12.03 -22.04 -5.77
C LEU A 26 -12.21 -22.11 -4.25
N GLY A 27 -12.25 -20.96 -3.56
CA GLY A 27 -12.52 -20.91 -2.12
C GLY A 27 -13.91 -21.46 -1.77
N MET A 28 -14.93 -21.12 -2.57
CA MET A 28 -16.30 -21.66 -2.44
C MET A 28 -16.37 -23.16 -2.74
N LEU A 29 -15.57 -23.67 -3.66
CA LEU A 29 -15.49 -25.11 -3.95
C LEU A 29 -14.85 -25.89 -2.80
N ILE A 30 -13.79 -25.34 -2.21
CA ILE A 30 -13.11 -25.94 -1.04
C ILE A 30 -14.02 -25.89 0.19
N ASN A 31 -14.77 -24.80 0.36
CA ASN A 31 -15.75 -24.66 1.45
C ASN A 31 -17.10 -24.15 0.93
N PRO A 32 -18.07 -25.05 0.65
CA PRO A 32 -19.39 -24.70 0.14
C PRO A 32 -20.19 -23.75 1.03
N ASN A 33 -19.94 -23.71 2.35
CA ASN A 33 -20.61 -22.75 3.25
C ASN A 33 -20.33 -21.30 2.84
N THR A 34 -19.18 -21.04 2.23
CA THR A 34 -18.83 -19.74 1.64
C THR A 34 -19.85 -19.31 0.59
N PHE A 35 -20.25 -20.21 -0.29
CA PHE A 35 -21.24 -19.94 -1.34
C PHE A 35 -22.58 -19.59 -0.71
N TYR A 36 -23.09 -20.44 0.18
CA TYR A 36 -24.38 -20.20 0.83
C TYR A 36 -24.38 -18.89 1.63
N LYS A 37 -23.31 -18.61 2.38
CA LYS A 37 -23.17 -17.35 3.13
C LYS A 37 -23.06 -16.11 2.24
N PHE A 38 -22.44 -16.22 1.06
CA PHE A 38 -22.29 -15.09 0.14
C PHE A 38 -23.58 -14.79 -0.63
N PHE A 39 -24.38 -15.81 -0.96
CA PHE A 39 -25.58 -15.67 -1.78
C PHE A 39 -26.91 -15.74 -1.01
N SER A 40 -26.92 -16.15 0.26
CA SER A 40 -28.14 -16.25 1.07
C SER A 40 -28.27 -15.06 2.03
N PRO A 41 -29.31 -14.21 1.88
CA PRO A 41 -29.62 -13.16 2.85
C PRO A 41 -29.91 -13.71 4.25
N VAL A 42 -30.48 -14.93 4.32
CA VAL A 42 -30.89 -15.59 5.56
C VAL A 42 -29.68 -16.10 6.34
N GLN A 43 -28.65 -16.62 5.65
CA GLN A 43 -27.43 -17.08 6.34
C GLN A 43 -26.48 -15.96 6.75
N LEU A 44 -26.77 -14.71 6.38
CA LEU A 44 -26.09 -13.55 6.98
C LEU A 44 -26.51 -13.39 8.46
N VAL A 45 -27.63 -13.99 8.88
CA VAL A 45 -28.25 -13.82 10.20
C VAL A 45 -28.61 -15.18 10.81
N PRO A 46 -27.91 -15.67 11.84
CA PRO A 46 -28.20 -16.98 12.40
C PRO A 46 -29.55 -17.01 13.12
N ASP A 47 -30.20 -18.18 13.11
CA ASP A 47 -31.39 -18.46 13.91
C ASP A 47 -31.17 -18.15 15.40
N PRO A 48 -32.22 -17.69 16.12
CA PRO A 48 -32.14 -17.30 17.53
C PRO A 48 -31.93 -18.46 18.52
N ILE A 49 -31.81 -19.70 18.04
CA ILE A 49 -31.49 -20.86 18.89
C ILE A 49 -29.98 -20.81 19.16
N PRO A 50 -29.52 -20.61 20.40
CA PRO A 50 -28.10 -20.43 20.67
C PRO A 50 -27.36 -21.75 20.38
N PRO A 51 -26.46 -21.82 19.38
CA PRO A 51 -25.33 -22.71 19.52
C PRO A 51 -24.36 -22.03 20.49
N SER A 52 -23.66 -22.81 21.29
CA SER A 52 -22.60 -22.39 22.21
C SER A 52 -21.39 -21.69 21.54
N GLN A 53 -21.50 -21.28 20.27
CA GLN A 53 -20.50 -20.52 19.52
C GLN A 53 -21.22 -19.55 18.59
N SER A 54 -21.00 -18.25 18.78
CA SER A 54 -21.55 -17.17 17.96
C SER A 54 -21.26 -17.38 16.49
N VAL A 55 -22.26 -17.80 15.71
CA VAL A 55 -22.18 -17.84 14.24
C VAL A 55 -22.13 -16.38 13.78
N SER A 56 -20.95 -15.93 13.36
CA SER A 56 -20.61 -14.53 13.33
C SER A 56 -21.19 -13.83 12.11
N TYR A 57 -22.02 -12.82 12.33
CA TYR A 57 -21.90 -11.64 11.48
C TYR A 57 -20.44 -11.20 11.50
N TYR A 58 -19.95 -10.75 10.35
CA TYR A 58 -18.82 -9.85 10.37
C TYR A 58 -19.21 -8.64 11.21
N TRP A 59 -18.53 -8.48 12.35
CA TRP A 59 -18.91 -7.51 13.40
C TRP A 59 -19.17 -6.11 12.83
N ASP A 60 -18.35 -5.70 11.86
CA ASP A 60 -18.48 -4.42 11.16
C ASP A 60 -19.74 -4.34 10.27
N LEU A 61 -20.05 -5.39 9.50
CA LEU A 61 -21.22 -5.39 8.60
C LEU A 61 -22.52 -5.29 9.39
N LYS A 62 -22.63 -5.99 10.52
CA LYS A 62 -23.78 -5.87 11.42
C LYS A 62 -23.92 -4.46 11.96
N GLY A 63 -22.82 -3.86 12.45
CA GLY A 63 -22.83 -2.48 12.93
C GLY A 63 -23.27 -1.49 11.85
N TYR A 64 -22.82 -1.66 10.61
CA TYR A 64 -23.30 -0.86 9.48
C TYR A 64 -24.78 -1.09 9.15
N ALA A 65 -25.25 -2.34 9.19
CA ALA A 65 -26.65 -2.70 8.94
C ALA A 65 -27.60 -2.12 10.00
N GLU A 66 -27.24 -2.22 11.28
CA GLU A 66 -27.99 -1.60 12.37
C GLU A 66 -28.04 -0.07 12.22
N MET A 67 -26.91 0.55 11.85
CA MET A 67 -26.83 1.99 11.61
C MET A 67 -27.64 2.45 10.39
N ALA A 68 -27.86 1.56 9.40
CA ALA A 68 -28.69 1.86 8.23
C ALA A 68 -30.19 1.91 8.59
N LEU A 69 -30.61 1.12 9.58
CA LEU A 69 -31.98 1.13 10.11
C LEU A 69 -32.17 2.28 11.11
N ASN A 70 -31.23 2.43 12.04
CA ASN A 70 -31.30 3.40 13.13
C ASN A 70 -30.06 4.29 13.14
N ASN A 71 -30.23 5.60 13.00
CA ASN A 71 -29.11 6.54 13.15
C ASN A 71 -28.59 6.50 14.59
N GLN A 72 -27.39 5.95 14.79
CA GLN A 72 -26.73 5.93 16.09
C GLN A 72 -25.31 6.48 15.96
N CYS A 73 -24.82 7.19 16.98
CA CYS A 73 -23.42 7.57 17.06
C CYS A 73 -22.62 6.43 17.69
N ILE A 74 -21.90 5.69 16.83
CA ILE A 74 -21.07 4.53 17.18
C ILE A 74 -19.68 4.66 16.53
N ALA A 75 -18.81 3.66 16.71
CA ALA A 75 -17.47 3.65 16.09
C ALA A 75 -17.46 3.69 14.53
N PHE A 76 -18.59 3.36 13.89
CA PHE A 76 -18.77 3.33 12.44
C PHE A 76 -19.17 4.69 11.88
N TYR A 77 -18.84 4.93 10.61
CA TYR A 77 -19.01 6.22 9.95
C TYR A 77 -20.30 6.24 9.10
N PRO A 78 -21.00 7.39 9.01
CA PRO A 78 -22.41 7.42 8.64
C PRO A 78 -22.70 7.30 7.15
N LEU A 79 -21.76 7.63 6.26
CA LEU A 79 -22.08 7.75 4.84
C LEU A 79 -22.50 6.43 4.19
N TRP A 80 -21.83 5.33 4.54
CA TRP A 80 -22.14 4.02 3.96
C TRP A 80 -23.53 3.50 4.36
N PRO A 81 -23.93 3.51 5.64
CA PRO A 81 -25.32 3.29 6.06
C PRO A 81 -26.34 4.25 5.45
N LEU A 82 -26.00 5.54 5.35
CA LEU A 82 -26.88 6.53 4.75
C LEU A 82 -27.19 6.19 3.29
N LEU A 83 -26.18 5.79 2.51
CA LEU A 83 -26.37 5.39 1.11
C LEU A 83 -27.28 4.17 0.99
N ILE A 84 -27.08 3.14 1.83
CA ILE A 84 -27.94 1.95 1.80
C ILE A 84 -29.38 2.28 2.18
N ARG A 85 -29.57 3.08 3.24
CA ARG A 85 -30.91 3.51 3.64
C ARG A 85 -31.64 4.24 2.51
N THR A 86 -30.95 5.17 1.85
CA THR A 86 -31.55 6.01 0.80
C THR A 86 -31.82 5.23 -0.49
N LEU A 87 -30.96 4.25 -0.84
CA LEU A 87 -31.09 3.52 -2.10
C LEU A 87 -32.01 2.30 -2.00
N PHE A 88 -32.04 1.61 -0.85
CA PHE A 88 -32.70 0.31 -0.72
C PHE A 88 -33.82 0.28 0.31
N HIS A 89 -33.93 1.28 1.19
CA HIS A 89 -34.96 1.35 2.25
C HIS A 89 -35.15 0.04 3.04
N PRO A 90 -34.07 -0.58 3.56
CA PRO A 90 -34.16 -1.87 4.23
C PRO A 90 -35.04 -1.78 5.48
N GLN A 91 -35.83 -2.83 5.72
CA GLN A 91 -36.70 -2.95 6.90
C GLN A 91 -36.10 -3.84 7.99
N SER A 92 -35.01 -4.55 7.69
CA SER A 92 -34.37 -5.49 8.59
C SER A 92 -32.85 -5.51 8.40
N VAL A 93 -32.12 -6.08 9.36
CA VAL A 93 -30.64 -6.11 9.35
C VAL A 93 -30.14 -7.01 8.22
N GLU A 94 -30.84 -8.11 7.95
CA GLU A 94 -30.62 -9.05 6.84
C GLU A 94 -30.67 -8.30 5.50
N GLN A 95 -31.73 -7.51 5.29
CA GLN A 95 -31.93 -6.76 4.05
C GLN A 95 -30.85 -5.69 3.87
N ALA A 96 -30.50 -4.96 4.93
CA ALA A 96 -29.42 -3.97 4.89
C ALA A 96 -28.07 -4.63 4.59
N ALA A 97 -27.73 -5.73 5.26
CA ALA A 97 -26.49 -6.49 5.04
C ALA A 97 -26.38 -7.04 3.60
N TYR A 98 -27.48 -7.55 3.05
CA TYR A 98 -27.52 -7.99 1.66
C TYR A 98 -27.36 -6.82 0.68
N ALA A 99 -28.03 -5.69 0.92
CA ALA A 99 -27.86 -4.49 0.10
C ALA A 99 -26.42 -3.96 0.12
N PHE A 100 -25.77 -3.98 1.29
CA PHE A 100 -24.34 -3.70 1.44
C PHE A 100 -23.49 -4.63 0.58
N LEU A 101 -23.70 -5.94 0.66
CA LEU A 101 -22.96 -6.95 -0.11
C LEU A 101 -23.08 -6.67 -1.61
N VAL A 102 -24.30 -6.56 -2.12
CA VAL A 102 -24.58 -6.30 -3.54
C VAL A 102 -23.92 -5.00 -4.00
N LEU A 103 -24.14 -3.89 -3.29
CA LEU A 103 -23.57 -2.61 -3.67
C LEU A 103 -22.04 -2.65 -3.62
N SER A 104 -21.45 -3.26 -2.60
CA SER A 104 -20.00 -3.36 -2.47
C SER A 104 -19.37 -4.13 -3.63
N ALA A 105 -19.97 -5.25 -4.05
CA ALA A 105 -19.50 -6.06 -5.16
C ALA A 105 -19.59 -5.29 -6.50
N VAL A 106 -20.72 -4.62 -6.75
CA VAL A 106 -20.90 -3.78 -7.95
C VAL A 106 -19.85 -2.68 -8.01
N LEU A 107 -19.65 -1.96 -6.91
CA LEU A 107 -18.64 -0.90 -6.82
C LEU A 107 -17.22 -1.45 -7.03
N PHE A 108 -16.90 -2.64 -6.51
CA PHE A 108 -15.59 -3.26 -6.74
C PHE A 108 -15.34 -3.51 -8.24
N PHE A 109 -16.28 -4.13 -8.96
CA PHE A 109 -16.10 -4.40 -10.39
C PHE A 109 -16.07 -3.11 -11.24
N ILE A 110 -16.86 -2.09 -10.88
CA ILE A 110 -16.79 -0.76 -11.52
C ILE A 110 -15.43 -0.10 -11.28
N SER A 111 -14.81 -0.31 -10.12
CA SER A 111 -13.52 0.29 -9.78
C SER A 111 -12.36 -0.26 -10.63
N LEU A 112 -12.44 -1.49 -11.14
CA LEU A 112 -11.36 -2.12 -11.91
C LEU A 112 -10.98 -1.35 -13.19
N PRO A 113 -11.90 -1.05 -14.14
CA PRO A 113 -11.55 -0.28 -15.33
C PRO A 113 -11.06 1.13 -15.00
N LEU A 114 -11.60 1.73 -13.95
CA LEU A 114 -11.17 3.04 -13.47
C LEU A 114 -9.70 2.98 -12.98
N LEU A 115 -9.37 2.02 -12.12
CA LEU A 115 -8.02 1.81 -11.60
C LEU A 115 -7.02 1.47 -12.72
N VAL A 116 -7.35 0.56 -13.64
CA VAL A 116 -6.48 0.23 -14.79
C VAL A 116 -6.18 1.48 -15.62
N TRP A 117 -7.20 2.30 -15.90
CA TRP A 117 -7.03 3.53 -16.67
C TRP A 117 -6.14 4.54 -15.93
N ILE A 118 -6.39 4.76 -14.64
CA ILE A 118 -5.63 5.71 -13.82
C ILE A 118 -4.19 5.25 -13.65
N PHE A 119 -3.95 3.98 -13.36
CA PHE A 119 -2.59 3.44 -13.16
C PHE A 119 -1.82 3.46 -14.48
N LYS A 120 -2.47 3.17 -15.61
CA LYS A 120 -1.85 3.34 -16.93
C LYS A 120 -1.39 4.78 -17.15
N LYS A 121 -2.22 5.76 -16.77
CA LYS A 121 -1.89 7.20 -16.87
C LYS A 121 -0.74 7.58 -15.94
N ALA A 122 -0.83 7.18 -14.68
CA ALA A 122 0.14 7.49 -13.64
C ALA A 122 1.53 6.91 -13.92
N LEU A 123 1.58 5.65 -14.36
CA LEU A 123 2.81 4.89 -14.56
C LEU A 123 3.36 5.00 -15.99
N ASN A 124 2.53 5.42 -16.96
CA ASN A 124 2.86 5.43 -18.40
C ASN A 124 3.29 4.05 -18.96
N HIS A 125 2.96 2.96 -18.28
CA HIS A 125 3.29 1.58 -18.66
C HIS A 125 2.06 0.67 -18.54
N GLN A 126 1.53 0.19 -19.68
CA GLN A 126 0.31 -0.64 -19.71
C GLN A 126 0.47 -1.97 -18.98
N SER A 127 1.56 -2.70 -19.25
CA SER A 127 1.81 -4.01 -18.66
C SER A 127 1.98 -3.91 -17.14
N LEU A 128 2.74 -2.93 -16.67
CA LEU A 128 2.94 -2.69 -15.25
C LEU A 128 1.63 -2.29 -14.56
N ALA A 129 0.84 -1.40 -15.16
CA ALA A 129 -0.48 -1.04 -14.64
C ALA A 129 -1.40 -2.26 -14.52
N PHE A 130 -1.42 -3.15 -15.53
CA PHE A 130 -2.16 -4.42 -15.44
C PHE A 130 -1.68 -5.29 -14.28
N LEU A 131 -0.36 -5.53 -14.16
CA LEU A 131 0.19 -6.38 -13.09
C LEU A 131 -0.09 -5.82 -11.70
N VAL A 132 0.06 -4.51 -11.51
CA VAL A 132 -0.18 -3.86 -10.22
C VAL A 132 -1.66 -3.90 -9.85
N VAL A 133 -2.57 -3.66 -10.79
CA VAL A 133 -4.02 -3.75 -10.52
C VAL A 133 -4.44 -5.21 -10.32
N LEU A 134 -3.82 -6.17 -11.03
CA LEU A 134 -4.03 -7.60 -10.78
C LEU A 134 -3.59 -7.97 -9.36
N ALA A 135 -2.42 -7.50 -8.92
CA ALA A 135 -1.94 -7.70 -7.55
C ALA A 135 -2.86 -7.05 -6.51
N PHE A 136 -3.38 -5.86 -6.79
CA PHE A 136 -4.38 -5.19 -5.96
C PHE A 136 -5.67 -6.02 -5.83
N SER A 137 -6.17 -6.55 -6.94
CA SER A 137 -7.41 -7.32 -6.96
C SER A 137 -7.26 -8.71 -6.36
N LEU A 138 -6.08 -9.31 -6.44
CA LEU A 138 -5.80 -10.64 -5.88
C LEU A 138 -5.16 -10.60 -4.49
N SER A 139 -4.99 -9.41 -3.89
CA SER A 139 -4.56 -9.31 -2.49
C SER A 139 -5.54 -10.06 -1.58
N PRO A 140 -5.10 -10.72 -0.49
CA PRO A 140 -5.99 -11.43 0.42
C PRO A 140 -7.09 -10.53 1.01
N MET A 141 -6.79 -9.25 1.23
CA MET A 141 -7.72 -8.23 1.69
C MET A 141 -8.77 -7.81 0.64
N ALA A 142 -8.70 -8.32 -0.59
CA ALA A 142 -9.67 -8.00 -1.64
C ALA A 142 -11.08 -8.53 -1.32
N ILE A 143 -11.19 -9.57 -0.47
CA ILE A 143 -12.48 -10.10 -0.02
C ILE A 143 -13.35 -9.00 0.64
N PHE A 144 -12.75 -8.11 1.44
CA PHE A 144 -13.45 -7.00 2.12
C PHE A 144 -14.15 -6.04 1.14
N ARG A 145 -13.74 -6.00 -0.13
CA ARG A 145 -14.36 -5.14 -1.15
C ARG A 145 -15.68 -5.70 -1.68
N VAL A 146 -15.99 -6.97 -1.44
CA VAL A 146 -17.19 -7.63 -1.97
C VAL A 146 -18.12 -8.20 -0.91
N ILE A 147 -17.72 -8.23 0.37
CA ILE A 147 -18.52 -8.78 1.47
C ILE A 147 -19.31 -7.71 2.25
N GLY A 148 -19.62 -6.57 1.62
CA GLY A 148 -20.53 -5.55 2.18
C GLY A 148 -19.88 -4.43 2.97
N TYR A 149 -18.56 -4.43 3.12
CA TYR A 149 -17.86 -3.35 3.81
C TYR A 149 -17.71 -2.11 2.93
N THR A 150 -17.26 -1.02 3.54
CA THR A 150 -17.00 0.29 2.89
C THR A 150 -15.90 0.28 1.81
N GLU A 151 -15.15 -0.80 1.71
CA GLU A 151 -13.81 -0.85 1.12
C GLU A 151 -13.85 -0.61 -0.39
N SER A 152 -14.87 -1.12 -1.09
CA SER A 152 -15.06 -0.85 -2.51
C SER A 152 -15.51 0.59 -2.78
N PHE A 153 -16.37 1.15 -1.93
CA PHE A 153 -16.74 2.56 -2.04
C PHE A 153 -15.52 3.46 -1.81
N PHE A 154 -14.74 3.19 -0.77
CA PHE A 154 -13.49 3.88 -0.50
C PHE A 154 -12.47 3.71 -1.64
N THR A 155 -12.43 2.54 -2.29
CA THR A 155 -11.58 2.29 -3.46
C THR A 155 -11.94 3.21 -4.63
N ILE A 156 -13.24 3.37 -4.93
CA ILE A 156 -13.69 4.29 -5.98
C ILE A 156 -13.31 5.73 -5.63
N LEU A 157 -13.58 6.16 -4.40
CA LEU A 157 -13.22 7.52 -3.96
C LEU A 157 -11.70 7.74 -4.06
N SER A 158 -10.89 6.75 -3.64
CA SER A 158 -9.44 6.78 -3.77
C SER A 158 -8.98 6.86 -5.22
N ALA A 159 -9.64 6.15 -6.14
CA ALA A 159 -9.36 6.23 -7.56
C ALA A 159 -9.65 7.64 -8.11
N ILE A 160 -10.83 8.21 -7.79
CA ILE A 160 -11.19 9.57 -8.21
C ILE A 160 -10.20 10.59 -7.63
N PHE A 161 -9.83 10.43 -6.36
CA PHE A 161 -8.83 11.24 -5.69
C PHE A 161 -7.48 11.21 -6.43
N ILE A 162 -6.95 10.01 -6.68
CA ILE A 162 -5.68 9.81 -7.40
C ILE A 162 -5.76 10.50 -8.76
N TRP A 163 -6.87 10.32 -9.50
CA TRP A 163 -7.07 10.96 -10.79
C TRP A 163 -7.04 12.49 -10.70
N CYS A 164 -7.69 13.09 -9.71
CA CYS A 164 -7.67 14.54 -9.48
C CYS A 164 -6.26 15.05 -9.16
N CYS A 165 -5.45 14.27 -8.44
CA CYS A 165 -4.08 14.61 -8.07
C CYS A 165 -3.04 14.29 -9.17
N LEU A 166 -3.41 13.62 -10.26
CA LEU A 166 -2.49 13.39 -11.37
C LEU A 166 -2.16 14.72 -12.07
N ARG A 167 -0.86 15.03 -12.17
CA ARG A 167 -0.34 16.20 -12.90
C ARG A 167 -0.75 16.26 -14.37
N GLN A 168 -1.06 15.11 -14.96
CA GLN A 168 -1.50 14.99 -16.35
C GLN A 168 -2.99 15.30 -16.56
N SER A 169 -3.76 15.52 -15.48
CA SER A 169 -5.16 15.91 -15.59
C SER A 169 -5.23 17.32 -16.21
N ARG A 170 -6.08 17.50 -17.23
CA ARG A 170 -6.29 18.80 -17.89
C ARG A 170 -7.35 19.65 -17.18
N LEU A 171 -7.49 19.47 -15.86
CA LEU A 171 -8.50 20.17 -15.08
C LEU A 171 -8.01 21.58 -14.74
N HIS A 172 -8.92 22.55 -14.80
CA HIS A 172 -8.64 23.89 -14.28
C HIS A 172 -8.29 23.80 -12.79
N GLU A 173 -7.31 24.59 -12.31
CA GLU A 173 -6.78 24.48 -10.95
C GLU A 173 -7.88 24.56 -9.88
N THR A 174 -8.78 25.55 -9.99
CA THR A 174 -9.90 25.72 -9.04
C THR A 174 -10.85 24.53 -9.04
N LEU A 175 -11.17 23.97 -10.22
CA LEU A 175 -12.03 22.79 -10.33
C LEU A 175 -11.33 21.56 -9.74
N ARG A 176 -10.03 21.40 -9.99
CA ARG A 176 -9.21 20.34 -9.41
C ARG A 176 -9.21 20.41 -7.88
N LEU A 177 -8.96 21.58 -7.31
CA LEU A 177 -8.99 21.78 -5.85
C LEU A 177 -10.39 21.53 -5.27
N ALA A 178 -11.44 22.00 -5.93
CA ALA A 178 -12.82 21.72 -5.51
C ALA A 178 -13.14 20.21 -5.53
N LEU A 179 -12.72 19.48 -6.57
CA LEU A 179 -12.91 18.03 -6.64
C LEU A 179 -12.10 17.30 -5.57
N VAL A 180 -10.84 17.70 -5.34
CA VAL A 180 -10.00 17.16 -4.26
C VAL A 180 -10.67 17.39 -2.91
N PHE A 181 -11.21 18.59 -2.67
CA PHE A 181 -11.96 18.92 -1.46
C PHE A 181 -13.17 18.02 -1.29
N CYS A 182 -14.05 17.96 -2.31
CA CYS A 182 -15.28 17.18 -2.26
C CYS A 182 -15.02 15.70 -2.03
N VAL A 183 -14.07 15.10 -2.77
CA VAL A 183 -13.75 13.67 -2.62
C VAL A 183 -13.17 13.40 -1.24
N THR A 184 -12.25 14.23 -0.74
CA THR A 184 -11.65 14.05 0.59
C THR A 184 -12.66 14.24 1.71
N PHE A 185 -13.57 15.21 1.58
CA PHE A 185 -14.69 15.42 2.48
C PHE A 185 -15.57 14.16 2.56
N VAL A 186 -15.95 13.61 1.41
CA VAL A 186 -16.76 12.38 1.30
C VAL A 186 -16.01 11.18 1.90
N MET A 187 -14.72 11.02 1.61
CA MET A 187 -13.90 9.95 2.20
C MET A 187 -13.86 10.05 3.74
N SER A 188 -13.84 11.27 4.29
CA SER A 188 -13.84 11.49 5.74
C SER A 188 -15.17 11.17 6.41
N LEU A 189 -16.26 11.11 5.65
CA LEU A 189 -17.56 10.62 6.11
C LEU A 189 -17.72 9.11 5.97
N THR A 190 -16.81 8.42 5.27
CA THR A 190 -16.83 6.95 5.14
C THR A 190 -16.02 6.23 6.21
N ARG A 191 -14.91 6.81 6.66
CA ARG A 191 -13.95 6.18 7.59
C ARG A 191 -13.11 7.23 8.32
N PRO A 192 -12.45 6.84 9.44
CA PRO A 192 -11.55 7.71 10.20
C PRO A 192 -10.21 7.94 9.48
N ILE A 193 -10.23 8.64 8.34
CA ILE A 193 -9.04 8.94 7.54
C ILE A 193 -8.32 10.23 7.96
N LEU A 194 -8.79 10.88 9.05
CA LEU A 194 -8.31 12.18 9.50
C LEU A 194 -6.79 12.25 9.65
N MET A 195 -6.25 11.40 10.53
CA MET A 195 -4.83 11.40 10.83
C MET A 195 -3.99 10.95 9.61
N PRO A 196 -4.31 9.84 8.93
CA PRO A 196 -3.58 9.43 7.73
C PRO A 196 -3.50 10.54 6.67
N PHE A 197 -4.61 11.21 6.31
CA PHE A 197 -4.56 12.24 5.26
C PHE A 197 -3.69 13.44 5.63
N ILE A 198 -3.84 13.96 6.84
CA ILE A 198 -3.08 15.14 7.32
C ILE A 198 -1.59 14.81 7.37
N PHE A 199 -1.21 13.70 8.01
CA PHE A 199 0.21 13.38 8.14
C PHE A 199 0.85 13.00 6.80
N SER A 200 0.13 12.28 5.93
CA SER A 200 0.65 11.93 4.61
C SER A 200 0.81 13.13 3.68
N SER A 201 -0.10 14.10 3.70
CA SER A 201 0.00 15.30 2.87
C SER A 201 1.17 16.18 3.32
N ILE A 202 1.32 16.41 4.63
CA ILE A 202 2.42 17.18 5.20
C ILE A 202 3.75 16.47 4.96
N ALA A 203 3.84 15.16 5.21
CA ALA A 203 5.07 14.40 4.99
C ALA A 203 5.45 14.37 3.51
N ALA A 204 4.50 14.23 2.59
CA ALA A 204 4.76 14.26 1.16
C ALA A 204 5.34 15.60 0.71
N LEU A 205 4.74 16.71 1.16
CA LEU A 205 5.24 18.05 0.88
C LEU A 205 6.64 18.26 1.49
N GLY A 206 6.84 17.86 2.75
CA GLY A 206 8.12 17.94 3.44
C GLY A 206 9.24 17.16 2.73
N THR A 207 8.94 15.98 2.19
CA THR A 207 9.91 15.16 1.46
C THR A 207 10.31 15.76 0.13
N ILE A 208 9.38 16.42 -0.57
CA ILE A 208 9.72 17.17 -1.79
C ILE A 208 10.66 18.33 -1.45
N TYR A 209 10.35 19.11 -0.42
CA TYR A 209 11.23 20.19 0.05
C TYR A 209 12.60 19.66 0.49
N LEU A 210 12.65 18.50 1.16
CA LEU A 210 13.90 17.87 1.56
C LEU A 210 14.77 17.55 0.34
N PHE A 211 14.21 16.91 -0.70
CA PHE A 211 14.99 16.58 -1.89
C PHE A 211 15.39 17.81 -2.71
N ASP A 212 14.55 18.84 -2.73
CA ASP A 212 14.88 20.10 -3.38
C ASP A 212 16.00 20.84 -2.63
N TRP A 213 15.96 20.85 -1.29
CA TRP A 213 17.04 21.38 -0.45
C TRP A 213 18.36 20.63 -0.65
N LEU A 214 18.33 19.29 -0.70
CA LEU A 214 19.51 18.47 -1.00
C LEU A 214 20.11 18.80 -2.39
N ARG A 215 19.28 19.24 -3.33
CA ARG A 215 19.72 19.70 -4.65
C ARG A 215 20.33 21.10 -4.60
N LEU A 216 19.76 22.01 -3.79
CA LEU A 216 20.25 23.37 -3.58
C LEU A 216 21.54 23.47 -2.79
N GLU A 217 21.87 22.50 -1.94
CA GLU A 217 23.19 22.46 -1.29
C GLU A 217 24.34 22.53 -2.32
N ARG A 218 24.07 22.13 -3.57
CA ARG A 218 24.97 22.24 -4.72
C ARG A 218 24.93 23.59 -5.43
N ARG A 219 23.88 24.39 -5.23
CA ARG A 219 23.53 25.58 -6.03
C ARG A 219 23.03 26.71 -5.12
N SER A 220 23.94 27.55 -4.62
CA SER A 220 23.74 28.83 -3.89
C SER A 220 22.49 28.94 -2.98
N ARG A 221 22.71 29.08 -1.66
CA ARG A 221 21.67 29.09 -0.60
C ARG A 221 20.57 30.16 -0.68
N SER A 222 20.66 31.16 -1.56
CA SER A 222 19.81 32.36 -1.50
C SER A 222 18.38 32.21 -2.07
N SER A 223 17.84 31.00 -2.23
CA SER A 223 16.58 30.79 -2.99
C SER A 223 15.48 29.96 -2.31
N LEU A 224 15.49 29.77 -0.98
CA LEU A 224 14.43 28.99 -0.32
C LEU A 224 13.02 29.57 -0.52
N LEU A 225 12.87 30.90 -0.44
CA LEU A 225 11.58 31.57 -0.67
C LEU A 225 11.09 31.45 -2.11
N THR A 226 11.99 31.52 -3.09
CA THR A 226 11.62 31.31 -4.50
C THR A 226 11.16 29.88 -4.76
N ASN A 227 11.64 28.91 -3.99
CA ASN A 227 11.22 27.51 -4.14
C ASN A 227 9.81 27.26 -3.58
N ALA A 228 9.37 28.01 -2.56
CA ALA A 228 8.01 27.93 -2.06
C ALA A 228 6.98 28.29 -3.15
N HIS A 229 7.29 29.27 -4.01
CA HIS A 229 6.45 29.60 -5.16
C HIS A 229 6.42 28.48 -6.21
N HIS A 230 7.51 27.73 -6.36
CA HIS A 230 7.58 26.61 -7.31
C HIS A 230 6.59 25.48 -6.94
N TYR A 231 6.37 25.25 -5.64
CA TYR A 231 5.46 24.22 -5.12
C TYR A 231 4.08 24.76 -4.72
N GLY A 232 3.67 25.89 -5.30
CA GLY A 232 2.40 26.54 -4.96
C GLY A 232 1.18 25.63 -5.14
N GLU A 233 1.17 24.77 -6.17
CA GLU A 233 0.08 23.82 -6.40
C GLU A 233 0.01 22.74 -5.33
N GLU A 234 1.16 22.15 -4.97
CA GLU A 234 1.27 21.11 -3.95
C GLU A 234 0.91 21.63 -2.56
N ILE A 235 1.28 22.87 -2.23
CA ILE A 235 0.87 23.55 -1.00
C ILE A 235 -0.65 23.71 -0.96
N LYS A 236 -1.27 24.22 -2.04
CA LYS A 236 -2.73 24.39 -2.11
C LYS A 236 -3.46 23.05 -1.98
N ILE A 237 -2.96 21.99 -2.62
CA ILE A 237 -3.50 20.63 -2.47
C ILE A 237 -3.38 20.19 -1.01
N THR A 238 -2.19 20.32 -0.40
CA THR A 238 -1.96 19.93 1.00
C THR A 238 -2.92 20.63 1.96
N ILE A 239 -3.08 21.96 1.84
CA ILE A 239 -4.02 22.75 2.63
C ILE A 239 -5.46 22.29 2.40
N THR A 240 -5.83 22.11 1.12
CA THR A 240 -7.17 21.63 0.74
C THR A 240 -7.48 20.27 1.38
N LEU A 241 -6.51 19.34 1.40
CA LEU A 241 -6.67 18.05 2.05
C LEU A 241 -6.89 18.21 3.55
N CYS A 242 -6.01 18.93 4.25
CA CYS A 242 -6.13 19.10 5.70
C CYS A 242 -7.49 19.72 6.08
N LEU A 243 -7.92 20.75 5.36
CA LEU A 243 -9.22 21.40 5.58
C LEU A 243 -10.39 20.46 5.26
N ALA A 244 -10.37 19.81 4.09
CA ALA A 244 -11.44 18.90 3.67
C ALA A 244 -11.61 17.73 4.62
N THR A 245 -10.52 17.21 5.18
CA THR A 245 -10.57 16.08 6.10
C THR A 245 -11.14 16.47 7.47
N VAL A 246 -10.76 17.64 7.99
CA VAL A 246 -11.33 18.19 9.24
C VAL A 246 -12.81 18.52 9.06
N ILE A 247 -13.15 19.26 7.99
CA ILE A 247 -14.52 19.65 7.69
C ILE A 247 -15.39 18.43 7.36
N GLY A 248 -14.82 17.40 6.72
CA GLY A 248 -15.52 16.15 6.42
C GLY A 248 -15.90 15.34 7.65
N TYR A 249 -15.09 15.37 8.72
CA TYR A 249 -15.47 14.73 9.99
C TYR A 249 -16.51 15.55 10.78
N LEU A 250 -16.53 16.88 10.60
CA LEU A 250 -17.35 17.79 11.39
C LEU A 250 -18.85 17.43 11.45
N PRO A 251 -19.55 17.07 10.34
CA PRO A 251 -20.95 16.66 10.42
C PRO A 251 -21.19 15.47 11.35
N TYR A 252 -20.30 14.47 11.32
CA TYR A 252 -20.44 13.30 12.17
C TYR A 252 -20.09 13.59 13.63
N GLY A 253 -19.02 14.34 13.86
CA GLY A 253 -18.65 14.78 15.20
C GLY A 253 -19.74 15.65 15.86
N LEU A 254 -20.38 16.56 15.11
CA LEU A 254 -21.49 17.37 15.62
C LEU A 254 -22.73 16.51 15.92
N PHE A 255 -23.06 15.55 15.06
CA PHE A 255 -24.13 14.58 15.33
C PHE A 255 -23.86 13.77 16.62
N CYS A 256 -22.62 13.33 16.82
CA CYS A 256 -22.19 12.63 18.03
C CYS A 256 -22.20 13.52 19.28
N LEU A 257 -21.79 14.77 19.15
CA LEU A 257 -21.87 15.75 20.23
C LEU A 257 -23.33 15.98 20.66
N HIS A 258 -24.25 16.10 19.70
CA HIS A 258 -25.66 16.30 19.98
C HIS A 258 -26.32 15.04 20.59
N SER A 259 -26.02 13.85 20.07
CA SER A 259 -26.67 12.60 20.50
C SER A 259 -26.07 11.99 21.78
N ARG A 260 -24.76 12.12 22.01
CA ARG A 260 -24.04 11.49 23.13
C ARG A 260 -23.28 12.46 24.03
N GLY A 261 -23.33 13.76 23.75
CA GLY A 261 -22.57 14.76 24.51
C GLY A 261 -21.05 14.72 24.25
N SER A 262 -20.59 13.99 23.23
CA SER A 262 -19.16 13.88 22.92
C SER A 262 -18.87 13.91 21.42
N PHE A 263 -18.11 14.92 20.98
CA PHE A 263 -17.72 15.10 19.58
C PHE A 263 -16.85 13.94 19.07
N PHE A 264 -15.97 13.42 19.94
CA PHE A 264 -15.03 12.34 19.61
C PHE A 264 -15.54 10.94 20.03
N ALA A 265 -16.84 10.79 20.32
CA ALA A 265 -17.43 9.51 20.74
C ALA A 265 -17.02 8.30 19.86
N PRO A 266 -16.96 8.40 18.52
CA PRO A 266 -16.53 7.28 17.68
C PRO A 266 -15.10 6.80 17.97
N PHE A 267 -14.18 7.71 18.31
CA PHE A 267 -12.80 7.35 18.64
C PHE A 267 -12.71 6.69 20.02
N THR A 268 -13.52 7.14 20.98
CA THR A 268 -13.65 6.51 22.30
C THR A 268 -14.23 5.10 22.17
N ASP A 269 -15.26 4.90 21.34
CA ASP A 269 -15.81 3.55 21.13
C ASP A 269 -14.77 2.61 20.49
N GLN A 270 -13.97 3.13 19.54
CA GLN A 270 -12.87 2.35 18.96
C GLN A 270 -11.78 2.03 19.97
N SER A 271 -11.55 2.89 20.96
CA SER A 271 -10.56 2.62 22.01
C SER A 271 -11.01 1.50 22.95
N LEU A 272 -12.32 1.39 23.17
CA LEU A 272 -12.96 0.31 23.95
C LEU A 272 -12.90 -1.06 23.26
N TRP A 273 -12.56 -1.14 21.97
CA TRP A 273 -12.37 -2.41 21.25
C TRP A 273 -11.06 -3.14 21.58
N GLY A 274 -10.58 -2.98 22.82
CA GLY A 274 -9.36 -3.60 23.32
C GLY A 274 -8.07 -3.04 22.71
N THR A 275 -8.12 -1.87 22.05
CA THR A 275 -6.88 -1.25 21.54
C THR A 275 -6.06 -0.72 22.70
N LYS A 276 -4.83 -1.22 22.84
CA LYS A 276 -3.85 -0.64 23.76
C LYS A 276 -2.86 0.14 22.92
N LEU A 277 -2.68 1.42 23.24
CA LEU A 277 -1.57 2.17 22.66
C LEU A 277 -0.27 1.56 23.16
N GLY A 278 0.56 1.07 22.24
CA GLY A 278 1.78 0.35 22.58
C GLY A 278 2.68 0.15 21.37
N LEU A 279 3.98 0.05 21.61
CA LEU A 279 4.95 -0.34 20.58
C LEU A 279 5.00 -1.87 20.53
N HIS A 280 4.20 -2.47 19.65
CA HIS A 280 4.07 -3.93 19.55
C HIS A 280 5.17 -4.58 18.70
N LEU A 281 6.45 -4.42 19.10
CA LEU A 281 7.61 -5.01 18.40
C LEU A 281 7.52 -6.53 18.31
N GLU A 282 6.79 -7.19 19.20
CA GLU A 282 6.55 -8.63 19.13
C GLU A 282 5.90 -9.06 17.82
N LEU A 283 5.10 -8.20 17.17
CA LEU A 283 4.50 -8.50 15.87
C LEU A 283 5.56 -8.63 14.76
N LEU A 284 6.71 -7.95 14.90
CA LEU A 284 7.84 -8.01 13.95
C LEU A 284 8.53 -9.37 13.92
N LEU A 285 8.54 -10.06 15.06
CA LEU A 285 9.33 -11.27 15.27
C LEU A 285 8.47 -12.52 15.40
N PHE A 286 7.28 -12.38 15.99
CA PHE A 286 6.37 -13.47 16.32
C PHE A 286 4.96 -13.12 15.84
N PRO A 287 4.73 -13.17 14.53
CA PRO A 287 3.41 -12.85 14.00
C PRO A 287 2.37 -13.83 14.54
N LYS A 288 1.35 -13.29 15.20
CA LYS A 288 0.21 -14.06 15.72
C LYS A 288 -0.89 -14.27 14.66
N SER A 289 -0.68 -13.74 13.46
CA SER A 289 -1.57 -13.83 12.31
C SER A 289 -0.83 -14.44 11.12
N PRO A 290 -1.56 -14.95 10.10
CA PRO A 290 -0.97 -15.41 8.84
C PRO A 290 0.11 -14.47 8.30
N LEU A 291 1.16 -15.01 7.66
CA LEU A 291 2.26 -14.19 7.11
C LEU A 291 1.79 -13.08 6.16
N PHE A 292 0.66 -13.30 5.47
CA PHE A 292 0.09 -12.35 4.52
C PHE A 292 -0.41 -11.06 5.16
N ASP A 293 -0.89 -11.17 6.39
CA ASP A 293 -1.41 -10.08 7.19
C ASP A 293 -0.30 -9.09 7.56
N LEU A 294 0.92 -9.60 7.72
CA LEU A 294 2.12 -8.79 7.96
C LEU A 294 2.58 -7.98 6.76
N TYR A 295 2.19 -8.36 5.53
CA TYR A 295 2.53 -7.54 4.37
C TYR A 295 1.87 -6.17 4.45
N GLY A 296 0.66 -6.08 5.02
CA GLY A 296 -0.01 -4.80 5.26
C GLY A 296 0.74 -3.90 6.24
N LEU A 297 1.59 -4.47 7.11
CA LEU A 297 2.40 -3.72 8.08
C LEU A 297 3.76 -3.32 7.52
N TYR A 298 4.52 -4.30 7.02
CA TYR A 298 5.95 -4.09 6.72
C TYR A 298 6.19 -3.58 5.31
N PHE A 299 5.37 -4.03 4.37
CA PHE A 299 5.63 -3.77 2.97
C PHE A 299 5.53 -2.28 2.62
N PRO A 300 4.61 -1.48 3.18
CA PRO A 300 4.58 -0.03 2.98
C PRO A 300 5.83 0.66 3.48
N ILE A 301 6.31 0.27 4.67
CA ILE A 301 7.53 0.84 5.27
C ILE A 301 8.73 0.49 4.39
N LEU A 302 8.83 -0.76 3.93
CA LEU A 302 9.89 -1.19 3.02
C LEU A 302 9.86 -0.41 1.69
N VAL A 303 8.67 -0.23 1.10
CA VAL A 303 8.48 0.57 -0.12
C VAL A 303 8.91 2.01 0.11
N LEU A 304 8.54 2.64 1.24
CA LEU A 304 8.95 4.01 1.56
C LEU A 304 10.46 4.12 1.72
N VAL A 305 11.09 3.24 2.52
CA VAL A 305 12.54 3.25 2.77
C VAL A 305 13.30 3.02 1.46
N LEU A 306 12.90 2.04 0.65
CA LEU A 306 13.53 1.78 -0.64
C LEU A 306 13.39 2.98 -1.57
N SER A 307 12.23 3.63 -1.58
CA SER A 307 11.98 4.81 -2.41
C SER A 307 12.85 6.00 -1.98
N LEU A 308 12.91 6.29 -0.68
CA LEU A 308 13.80 7.33 -0.13
C LEU A 308 15.26 7.06 -0.49
N PHE A 309 15.71 5.82 -0.35
CA PHE A 309 17.06 5.38 -0.72
C PHE A 309 17.33 5.65 -2.21
N LEU A 310 16.49 5.14 -3.11
CA LEU A 310 16.71 5.27 -4.56
C LEU A 310 16.69 6.74 -5.00
N VAL A 311 15.76 7.53 -4.48
CA VAL A 311 15.64 8.95 -4.83
C VAL A 311 16.82 9.74 -4.28
N TYR A 312 17.26 9.48 -3.04
CA TYR A 312 18.42 10.12 -2.44
C TYR A 312 19.68 9.95 -3.29
N PHE A 313 20.04 8.69 -3.60
CA PHE A 313 21.24 8.41 -4.40
C PHE A 313 21.13 9.01 -5.81
N LYS A 314 19.96 8.93 -6.45
CA LYS A 314 19.73 9.53 -7.76
C LYS A 314 19.86 11.06 -7.71
N VAL A 315 19.34 11.74 -6.68
CA VAL A 315 19.46 13.19 -6.49
C VAL A 315 20.92 13.62 -6.25
N ARG A 316 21.70 12.81 -5.53
CA ARG A 316 23.14 13.05 -5.31
C ARG A 316 24.00 12.73 -6.54
N ASN A 317 23.44 12.11 -7.58
CA ASN A 317 24.17 11.53 -8.72
C ASN A 317 25.20 10.49 -8.28
N GLU A 318 24.86 9.71 -7.27
CA GLU A 318 25.68 8.62 -6.75
C GLU A 318 25.08 7.28 -7.19
N GLU A 319 25.94 6.32 -7.53
CA GLU A 319 25.51 4.96 -7.89
C GLU A 319 25.63 4.06 -6.67
N PRO A 320 24.52 3.67 -6.02
CA PRO A 320 24.61 2.85 -4.82
C PRO A 320 25.11 1.46 -5.21
N LEU A 321 26.12 1.01 -4.48
CA LEU A 321 26.57 -0.38 -4.52
C LEU A 321 25.62 -1.21 -3.67
N VAL A 322 24.88 -2.12 -4.32
CA VAL A 322 23.97 -3.03 -3.65
C VAL A 322 24.46 -4.45 -3.76
N TRP A 323 24.17 -5.23 -2.72
CA TRP A 323 24.40 -6.65 -2.79
C TRP A 323 23.19 -7.33 -3.42
N ILE A 324 23.40 -8.01 -4.54
CA ILE A 324 22.32 -8.76 -5.21
C ILE A 324 22.51 -10.24 -4.90
N PRO A 325 21.60 -10.86 -4.15
CA PRO A 325 21.68 -12.30 -3.93
C PRO A 325 21.57 -13.05 -5.26
N GLN A 326 22.44 -14.04 -5.45
CA GLN A 326 22.40 -14.93 -6.63
C GLN A 326 21.43 -16.10 -6.44
N SER A 327 21.18 -16.51 -5.19
CA SER A 327 20.32 -17.66 -4.91
C SER A 327 18.84 -17.29 -5.02
N PRO A 328 18.02 -18.12 -5.70
CA PRO A 328 16.57 -17.91 -5.78
C PRO A 328 15.88 -18.01 -4.41
N LEU A 329 16.52 -18.62 -3.40
CA LEU A 329 15.96 -18.68 -2.03
C LEU A 329 15.74 -17.30 -1.42
N TRP A 330 16.43 -16.26 -1.91
CA TRP A 330 16.18 -14.89 -1.47
C TRP A 330 14.81 -14.37 -1.88
N LEU A 331 14.20 -14.93 -2.93
CA LEU A 331 12.81 -14.65 -3.27
C LEU A 331 11.85 -15.09 -2.16
N ILE A 332 12.19 -16.15 -1.42
CA ILE A 332 11.42 -16.60 -0.26
C ILE A 332 11.59 -15.61 0.91
N LEU A 333 12.77 -15.00 1.07
CA LEU A 333 12.98 -14.00 2.11
C LEU A 333 12.16 -12.72 1.88
N PHE A 334 11.78 -12.39 0.64
CA PHE A 334 10.80 -11.32 0.39
C PHE A 334 9.44 -11.61 1.01
N LEU A 335 9.12 -12.88 1.30
CA LEU A 335 7.92 -13.23 2.03
C LEU A 335 8.00 -12.84 3.52
N TYR A 336 9.19 -12.57 4.04
CA TYR A 336 9.40 -12.15 5.43
C TYR A 336 10.42 -10.99 5.51
N PRO A 337 9.96 -9.75 5.25
CA PRO A 337 10.83 -8.57 5.15
C PRO A 337 11.79 -8.35 6.33
N PRO A 338 11.42 -8.58 7.60
CA PRO A 338 12.36 -8.42 8.72
C PRO A 338 13.62 -9.28 8.57
N LEU A 339 13.46 -10.56 8.23
CA LEU A 339 14.59 -11.47 8.01
C LEU A 339 15.37 -11.08 6.75
N LEU A 340 14.70 -10.65 5.69
CA LEU A 340 15.36 -10.12 4.49
C LEU A 340 16.27 -8.93 4.84
N VAL A 341 15.79 -7.96 5.63
CA VAL A 341 16.57 -6.79 6.03
C VAL A 341 17.78 -7.20 6.88
N VAL A 342 17.58 -8.06 7.89
CA VAL A 342 18.68 -8.53 8.77
C VAL A 342 19.74 -9.29 7.96
N THR A 343 19.31 -10.22 7.11
CA THR A 343 20.22 -11.01 6.27
C THR A 343 20.93 -10.16 5.23
N TYR A 344 20.26 -9.14 4.68
CA TYR A 344 20.88 -8.17 3.77
C TYR A 344 21.95 -7.33 4.48
N ILE A 345 21.65 -6.78 5.67
CA ILE A 345 22.60 -5.99 6.47
C ILE A 345 23.81 -6.85 6.85
N ALA A 346 23.60 -8.07 7.32
CA ALA A 346 24.69 -8.99 7.68
C ALA A 346 25.62 -9.30 6.50
N ASN A 347 25.06 -9.58 5.32
CA ASN A 347 25.87 -9.82 4.11
C ASN A 347 26.56 -8.55 3.62
N TYR A 348 25.90 -7.39 3.70
CA TYR A 348 26.51 -6.12 3.36
C TYR A 348 27.72 -5.81 4.24
N LEU A 349 27.59 -5.93 5.56
CA LEU A 349 28.68 -5.72 6.53
C LEU A 349 29.85 -6.69 6.32
N ARG A 350 29.56 -7.96 6.01
CA ARG A 350 30.59 -8.97 5.70
C ARG A 350 31.37 -8.64 4.43
N LEU A 351 30.71 -8.07 3.42
CA LEU A 351 31.37 -7.71 2.16
C LEU A 351 32.19 -6.43 2.29
N THR A 352 31.70 -5.45 3.05
CA THR A 352 32.43 -4.21 3.31
C THR A 352 33.64 -4.45 4.22
N SER A 353 33.54 -5.34 5.21
CA SER A 353 34.70 -5.71 6.02
C SER A 353 35.81 -6.31 5.16
N ASN A 354 35.48 -7.23 4.25
CA ASN A 354 36.46 -7.89 3.38
C ASN A 354 37.12 -6.94 2.37
N THR A 355 36.42 -5.90 1.91
CA THR A 355 37.00 -4.93 0.97
C THR A 355 38.01 -4.00 1.64
N ASN A 356 37.80 -3.67 2.92
CA ASN A 356 38.74 -2.84 3.67
C ASN A 356 40.06 -3.57 3.96
N TRP A 357 40.03 -4.89 4.20
CA TRP A 357 41.23 -5.71 4.38
C TRP A 357 42.13 -5.71 3.14
N VAL A 358 41.56 -5.95 1.94
CA VAL A 358 42.32 -5.96 0.69
C VAL A 358 43.01 -4.61 0.42
N ARG A 359 42.34 -3.49 0.75
CA ARG A 359 42.91 -2.16 0.56
C ARG A 359 44.05 -1.85 1.54
N GLN A 360 44.06 -2.46 2.74
CA GLN A 360 45.16 -2.30 3.69
C GLN A 360 46.42 -3.08 3.27
N ASP A 361 46.26 -4.28 2.72
CA ASP A 361 47.40 -5.08 2.23
C ASP A 361 48.12 -4.40 1.05
N GLU A 362 47.38 -3.76 0.13
CA GLU A 362 47.96 -2.98 -0.98
C GLU A 362 48.76 -1.75 -0.52
N ILE A 363 48.40 -1.14 0.62
CA ILE A 363 49.10 0.04 1.15
C ILE A 363 50.34 -0.37 1.97
N SER A 364 50.38 -1.60 2.47
CA SER A 364 51.47 -2.10 3.33
C SER A 364 52.74 -2.54 2.58
N HIS A 365 52.71 -2.60 1.25
CA HIS A 365 53.92 -2.83 0.47
C HIS A 365 54.70 -1.51 0.29
N PRO A 366 55.91 -1.38 0.86
CA PRO A 366 56.70 -0.16 0.71
C PRO A 366 57.01 0.10 -0.77
N PRO A 367 57.08 1.38 -1.20
CA PRO A 367 57.50 1.71 -2.54
C PRO A 367 58.90 1.13 -2.77
N TYR A 368 58.98 0.15 -3.68
CA TYR A 368 60.23 -0.50 -4.08
C TYR A 368 61.14 0.58 -4.68
N GLN A 369 62.05 1.12 -3.87
CA GLN A 369 63.07 2.06 -4.32
C GLN A 369 64.21 1.28 -4.98
N GLY A 370 64.42 1.54 -6.27
CA GLY A 370 65.73 1.54 -6.91
C GLY A 370 66.43 0.19 -7.08
N GLY A 371 66.33 -0.39 -8.28
CA GLY A 371 67.23 -1.47 -8.69
C GLY A 371 67.02 -1.85 -10.15
N SER A 372 67.92 -1.41 -11.02
CA SER A 372 67.94 -1.61 -12.47
C SER A 372 68.04 -3.08 -12.88
N ASN A 373 66.92 -3.82 -12.88
CA ASN A 373 66.83 -5.13 -13.52
C ASN A 373 65.40 -5.41 -14.03
N GLN A 374 65.04 -4.73 -15.10
CA GLN A 374 63.70 -4.74 -15.71
C GLN A 374 63.55 -5.79 -16.83
N ARG A 375 64.23 -6.95 -16.75
CA ARG A 375 64.22 -7.97 -17.83
C ARG A 375 63.90 -9.42 -17.44
N ILE A 376 63.55 -9.72 -16.18
CA ILE A 376 63.37 -11.13 -15.74
C ILE A 376 61.93 -11.50 -15.36
N TRP A 377 61.00 -10.55 -15.25
CA TRP A 377 59.63 -10.85 -14.77
C TRP A 377 58.63 -11.29 -15.86
N ASP A 378 58.99 -11.25 -17.14
CA ASP A 378 58.09 -11.65 -18.25
C ASP A 378 57.87 -13.17 -18.38
N LYS A 379 58.49 -14.00 -17.53
CA LYS A 379 58.37 -15.48 -17.63
C LYS A 379 57.66 -16.18 -16.48
N ILE A 380 57.21 -15.47 -15.47
CA ILE A 380 56.35 -16.08 -14.44
C ILE A 380 54.90 -15.89 -14.88
N LYS A 381 54.43 -16.76 -15.79
CA LYS A 381 52.99 -16.99 -15.97
C LYS A 381 52.46 -17.47 -14.62
N PRO A 382 51.60 -16.71 -13.92
CA PRO A 382 51.01 -17.21 -12.69
C PRO A 382 50.24 -18.49 -13.04
N ASN A 383 50.71 -19.61 -12.50
CA ASN A 383 50.01 -20.88 -12.55
C ASN A 383 48.56 -20.63 -12.13
N GLY A 384 47.62 -21.03 -12.98
CA GLY A 384 46.19 -20.73 -12.88
C GLY A 384 45.65 -21.00 -11.47
N SER A 385 45.69 -19.96 -10.63
CA SER A 385 44.92 -19.91 -9.41
C SER A 385 43.48 -20.08 -9.84
N LYS A 386 42.90 -21.23 -9.54
CA LYS A 386 41.47 -21.50 -9.68
C LYS A 386 40.77 -20.29 -9.09
N ALA A 387 40.31 -19.37 -9.96
CA ALA A 387 39.57 -18.19 -9.56
C ALA A 387 38.51 -18.69 -8.59
N SER A 388 38.55 -18.19 -7.36
CA SER A 388 37.65 -18.56 -6.28
C SER A 388 36.22 -18.27 -6.75
N ARG A 389 35.63 -19.26 -7.41
CA ARG A 389 34.27 -19.27 -7.92
C ARG A 389 33.36 -19.11 -6.71
N GLY A 390 32.93 -17.89 -6.42
CA GLY A 390 31.89 -17.66 -5.44
C GLY A 390 32.00 -16.42 -4.58
N ALA A 391 33.00 -15.54 -4.75
CA ALA A 391 32.95 -14.24 -4.07
C ALA A 391 31.85 -13.37 -4.68
N SER A 392 30.70 -13.26 -4.00
CA SER A 392 29.61 -12.38 -4.41
C SER A 392 30.10 -10.92 -4.41
N SER A 393 30.23 -10.30 -5.58
CA SER A 393 30.62 -8.90 -5.69
C SER A 393 29.44 -7.97 -5.48
N LEU A 394 29.70 -6.78 -4.90
CA LEU A 394 28.74 -5.68 -4.90
C LEU A 394 28.45 -5.27 -6.34
N THR A 395 27.17 -5.16 -6.68
CA THR A 395 26.73 -4.77 -8.02
C THR A 395 26.24 -3.33 -7.98
N LYS A 396 26.58 -2.54 -9.00
CA LYS A 396 26.02 -1.21 -9.18
C LYS A 396 24.52 -1.32 -9.45
N LEU A 397 23.70 -0.66 -8.64
CA LEU A 397 22.26 -0.62 -8.89
C LEU A 397 21.98 0.35 -10.04
N VAL A 398 21.59 -0.19 -11.20
CA VAL A 398 21.15 0.63 -12.33
C VAL A 398 19.70 1.07 -12.07
N THR A 399 19.53 2.34 -11.69
CA THR A 399 18.21 2.97 -11.53
C THR A 399 17.82 3.76 -12.78
N SER A 400 16.57 3.71 -13.19
CA SER A 400 16.08 4.52 -14.31
C SER A 400 16.05 6.01 -13.96
N ASP A 401 16.04 6.87 -14.99
CA ASP A 401 15.86 8.32 -14.80
C ASP A 401 14.51 8.68 -14.19
N PHE A 402 13.56 7.75 -14.22
CA PHE A 402 12.28 7.89 -13.55
C PHE A 402 12.43 8.09 -12.03
N ALA A 403 13.45 7.52 -11.40
CA ALA A 403 13.74 7.74 -9.97
C ALA A 403 13.96 9.22 -9.63
N GLN A 404 14.54 9.98 -10.55
CA GLN A 404 14.70 11.43 -10.36
C GLN A 404 13.36 12.16 -10.44
N SER A 405 12.40 11.65 -11.22
CA SER A 405 11.07 12.23 -11.30
C SER A 405 10.28 12.08 -9.99
N LEU A 406 10.58 11.04 -9.21
CA LEU A 406 9.96 10.83 -7.91
C LEU A 406 10.34 11.89 -6.88
N SER A 407 11.50 12.55 -6.99
CA SER A 407 11.93 13.57 -6.02
C SER A 407 10.97 14.75 -5.90
N HIS A 408 10.17 15.00 -6.94
CA HIS A 408 9.19 16.07 -7.02
C HIS A 408 7.76 15.56 -7.28
N ASN A 409 7.52 14.26 -7.12
CA ASN A 409 6.20 13.66 -7.35
C ASN A 409 5.39 13.62 -6.05
N TYR A 410 4.57 14.65 -5.83
CA TYR A 410 3.75 14.78 -4.63
C TYR A 410 2.78 13.61 -4.44
N LEU A 411 2.09 13.19 -5.51
CA LEU A 411 1.12 12.10 -5.46
C LEU A 411 1.79 10.78 -5.03
N PHE A 412 2.98 10.50 -5.55
CA PHE A 412 3.75 9.33 -5.16
C PHE A 412 4.06 9.31 -3.66
N TRP A 413 4.63 10.40 -3.13
CA TRP A 413 4.96 10.50 -1.70
C TRP A 413 3.72 10.44 -0.82
N PHE A 414 2.64 11.12 -1.22
CA PHE A 414 1.35 11.04 -0.51
C PHE A 414 0.89 9.59 -0.41
N CYS A 415 0.90 8.85 -1.53
CA CYS A 415 0.48 7.45 -1.55
C CYS A 415 1.36 6.55 -0.67
N ALA A 416 2.67 6.75 -0.71
CA ALA A 416 3.63 5.99 0.10
C ALA A 416 3.43 6.27 1.59
N TYR A 417 3.37 7.54 1.99
CA TYR A 417 3.13 7.91 3.38
C TYR A 417 1.75 7.49 3.87
N PHE A 418 0.72 7.53 3.02
CA PHE A 418 -0.63 7.11 3.41
C PHE A 418 -0.67 5.63 3.81
N ALA A 419 -0.05 4.78 2.99
CA ALA A 419 0.10 3.37 3.31
C ALA A 419 0.89 3.18 4.62
N VAL A 420 2.01 3.90 4.80
CA VAL A 420 2.84 3.81 6.01
C VAL A 420 2.10 4.27 7.27
N PHE A 421 1.41 5.42 7.25
CA PHE A 421 0.68 5.89 8.43
C PHE A 421 -0.47 4.93 8.79
N HIS A 422 -1.13 4.31 7.81
CA HIS A 422 -2.08 3.24 8.09
C HIS A 422 -1.41 2.04 8.76
N SER A 423 -0.25 1.58 8.27
CA SER A 423 0.51 0.50 8.88
C SER A 423 0.96 0.85 10.31
N LEU A 424 1.45 2.08 10.53
CA LEU A 424 1.87 2.57 11.84
C LEU A 424 0.69 2.64 12.81
N LEU A 425 -0.47 3.12 12.38
CA LEU A 425 -1.66 3.13 13.22
C LEU A 425 -2.03 1.72 13.68
N ILE A 426 -1.97 0.72 12.80
CA ILE A 426 -2.22 -0.67 13.19
C ILE A 426 -1.14 -1.13 14.18
N PHE A 427 0.12 -0.87 13.89
CA PHE A 427 1.26 -1.24 14.73
C PHE A 427 1.19 -0.65 16.15
N PHE A 428 0.70 0.59 16.28
CA PHE A 428 0.65 1.31 17.56
C PHE A 428 -0.64 1.10 18.35
N THR A 429 -1.71 0.56 17.75
CA THR A 429 -3.03 0.48 18.40
C THR A 429 -3.48 -0.94 18.72
N ARG A 430 -2.81 -1.96 18.20
CA ARG A 430 -3.29 -3.34 18.24
C ARG A 430 -2.21 -4.30 18.73
N ASP A 431 -2.50 -5.01 19.81
CA ASP A 431 -1.68 -6.08 20.38
C ASP A 431 -1.79 -7.42 19.62
N ARG A 432 -2.83 -7.52 18.79
CA ARG A 432 -3.10 -8.61 17.86
C ARG A 432 -3.72 -8.00 16.61
N LEU A 433 -3.39 -8.51 15.43
CA LEU A 433 -3.76 -7.91 14.15
C LEU A 433 -5.25 -8.06 13.78
N TYR A 434 -6.16 -8.04 14.77
CA TYR A 434 -7.62 -8.17 14.67
C TYR A 434 -8.34 -7.08 13.86
N SER A 435 -7.64 -6.35 13.00
CA SER A 435 -8.25 -5.35 12.13
C SER A 435 -7.31 -4.97 10.99
N LEU A 436 -6.61 -5.94 10.40
CA LEU A 436 -5.93 -5.68 9.12
C LEU A 436 -6.91 -5.35 7.99
N GLY A 437 -8.19 -5.67 8.18
CA GLY A 437 -9.29 -5.07 7.43
C GLY A 437 -9.22 -3.54 7.35
N ARG A 438 -8.56 -2.83 8.28
CA ARG A 438 -8.32 -1.37 8.19
C ARG A 438 -7.17 -0.97 7.26
N TYR A 439 -6.24 -1.88 6.95
CA TYR A 439 -5.21 -1.62 5.96
C TYR A 439 -5.75 -1.66 4.53
N SER A 440 -6.92 -2.30 4.33
CA SER A 440 -7.60 -2.36 3.03
C SER A 440 -7.78 -0.99 2.36
N PHE A 441 -7.99 0.07 3.17
CA PHE A 441 -8.11 1.46 2.72
C PHE A 441 -6.80 2.03 2.16
N GLY A 442 -5.67 1.57 2.69
CA GLY A 442 -4.33 1.93 2.20
C GLY A 442 -3.99 1.29 0.86
N LEU A 443 -4.68 0.22 0.44
CA LEU A 443 -4.28 -0.59 -0.71
C LEU A 443 -4.26 0.16 -2.05
N PRO A 444 -5.25 0.98 -2.43
CA PRO A 444 -5.19 1.71 -3.70
C PRO A 444 -3.94 2.61 -3.79
N PHE A 445 -3.61 3.28 -2.68
CA PHE A 445 -2.45 4.15 -2.56
C PHE A 445 -1.14 3.35 -2.55
N PHE A 446 -1.10 2.29 -1.75
CA PHE A 446 0.04 1.39 -1.64
C PHE A 446 0.43 0.81 -3.00
N PHE A 447 -0.53 0.24 -3.74
CA PHE A 447 -0.26 -0.37 -5.03
C PHE A 447 0.15 0.66 -6.09
N LEU A 448 -0.37 1.89 -6.04
CA LEU A 448 0.13 2.95 -6.91
C LEU A 448 1.59 3.32 -6.59
N ALA A 449 1.93 3.47 -5.31
CA ALA A 449 3.31 3.73 -4.88
C ALA A 449 4.25 2.60 -5.27
N LEU A 450 3.83 1.33 -5.11
CA LEU A 450 4.56 0.16 -5.57
C LEU A 450 4.78 0.20 -7.09
N GLY A 451 3.76 0.58 -7.87
CA GLY A 451 3.88 0.77 -9.32
C GLY A 451 4.93 1.82 -9.69
N TYR A 452 4.92 2.97 -9.02
CA TYR A 452 5.92 4.02 -9.23
C TYR A 452 7.35 3.53 -8.91
N LEU A 453 7.52 2.81 -7.81
CA LEU A 453 8.80 2.20 -7.43
C LEU A 453 9.28 1.17 -8.45
N CYS A 454 8.37 0.36 -9.00
CA CYS A 454 8.67 -0.59 -10.07
C CYS A 454 9.16 0.11 -11.36
N CYS A 455 8.74 1.34 -11.64
CA CYS A 455 9.29 2.13 -12.76
C CYS A 455 10.76 2.55 -12.54
N CYS A 456 11.22 2.64 -11.29
CA CYS A 456 12.61 2.97 -10.95
C CYS A 456 13.58 1.80 -11.19
N ILE A 457 13.08 0.57 -11.11
CA ILE A 457 13.86 -0.67 -11.25
C ILE A 457 13.34 -1.43 -12.48
N PRO A 458 13.61 -0.97 -13.71
CA PRO A 458 13.15 -1.66 -14.90
C PRO A 458 13.86 -3.00 -15.06
N GLY A 459 13.11 -4.05 -15.40
CA GLY A 459 13.71 -5.33 -15.79
C GLY A 459 12.80 -6.54 -15.63
N LYS A 460 13.26 -7.67 -16.19
CA LYS A 460 12.58 -8.97 -16.09
C LYS A 460 12.40 -9.41 -14.62
N ARG A 461 13.33 -9.04 -13.74
CA ARG A 461 13.29 -9.39 -12.31
C ARG A 461 12.12 -8.72 -11.58
N THR A 462 11.83 -7.45 -11.86
CA THR A 462 10.71 -6.72 -11.27
C THR A 462 9.38 -7.34 -11.68
N ASN A 463 9.23 -7.68 -12.96
CA ASN A 463 8.04 -8.39 -13.44
C ASN A 463 7.90 -9.78 -12.80
N LEU A 464 9.00 -10.53 -12.67
CA LEU A 464 9.00 -11.83 -12.01
C LEU A 464 8.60 -11.71 -10.53
N ALA A 465 9.12 -10.73 -9.81
CA ALA A 465 8.78 -10.48 -8.42
C ALA A 465 7.30 -10.11 -8.26
N LEU A 466 6.75 -9.26 -9.14
CA LEU A 466 5.33 -8.94 -9.16
C LEU A 466 4.47 -10.17 -9.44
N TRP A 467 4.84 -11.02 -10.40
CA TRP A 467 4.12 -12.26 -10.68
C TRP A 467 4.14 -13.22 -9.50
N LEU A 468 5.29 -13.38 -8.84
CA LEU A 468 5.39 -14.18 -7.63
C LEU A 468 4.48 -13.64 -6.53
N PHE A 469 4.50 -12.32 -6.30
CA PHE A 469 3.61 -11.66 -5.35
C PHE A 469 2.13 -11.87 -5.68
N ILE A 470 1.75 -11.80 -6.96
CA ILE A 470 0.38 -12.06 -7.44
C ILE A 470 -0.03 -13.51 -7.16
N TRP A 471 0.82 -14.49 -7.48
CA TRP A 471 0.54 -15.90 -7.24
C TRP A 471 0.33 -16.20 -5.76
N VAL A 472 1.25 -15.71 -4.92
CA VAL A 472 1.21 -15.85 -3.48
C VAL A 472 -0.03 -15.17 -2.90
N SER A 473 -0.39 -13.99 -3.38
CA SER A 473 -1.60 -13.27 -2.97
C SER A 473 -2.89 -14.01 -3.39
N ALA A 474 -2.91 -14.60 -4.58
CA ALA A 474 -4.07 -15.36 -5.07
C ALA A 474 -4.36 -16.59 -4.20
N ILE A 475 -3.32 -17.33 -3.79
CA ILE A 475 -3.46 -18.46 -2.85
C ILE A 475 -4.02 -17.97 -1.52
N ALA A 476 -3.46 -16.89 -0.97
CA ALA A 476 -3.95 -16.30 0.28
C ALA A 476 -5.40 -15.80 0.15
N LEU A 477 -5.81 -15.27 -1.01
CA LEU A 477 -7.19 -14.87 -1.24
C LEU A 477 -8.14 -16.07 -1.26
N VAL A 478 -7.73 -17.21 -1.85
CA VAL A 478 -8.52 -18.46 -1.78
C VAL A 478 -8.68 -18.91 -0.33
N GLU A 479 -7.62 -18.87 0.47
CA GLU A 479 -7.66 -19.15 1.91
C GLU A 479 -8.64 -18.21 2.65
N GLN A 480 -8.62 -16.91 2.36
CA GLN A 480 -9.56 -15.95 2.94
C GLN A 480 -11.02 -16.27 2.60
N TRP A 481 -11.31 -16.76 1.39
CA TRP A 481 -12.65 -17.23 1.05
C TRP A 481 -13.03 -18.50 1.84
N VAL A 482 -12.11 -19.44 2.05
CA VAL A 482 -12.34 -20.63 2.87
C VAL A 482 -12.66 -20.23 4.32
N ASN A 483 -11.84 -19.34 4.89
CA ASN A 483 -12.02 -18.80 6.24
C ASN A 483 -13.37 -18.08 6.37
N TYR A 484 -13.80 -17.39 5.30
CA TYR A 484 -15.07 -16.66 5.29
C TYR A 484 -16.27 -17.57 5.52
N GLY A 485 -16.29 -18.73 4.85
CA GLY A 485 -17.32 -19.74 5.03
C GLY A 485 -17.22 -20.51 6.34
N GLN A 486 -16.03 -20.60 6.95
CA GLN A 486 -15.83 -21.23 8.26
C GLN A 486 -16.17 -20.32 9.44
N ASN A 487 -16.58 -19.06 9.18
CA ASN A 487 -16.70 -18.02 10.21
C ASN A 487 -15.39 -17.80 10.97
N GLN A 488 -14.26 -18.07 10.31
CA GLN A 488 -12.96 -17.72 10.83
C GLN A 488 -12.67 -16.25 10.59
N TRP A 489 -11.74 -15.74 11.37
CA TRP A 489 -11.28 -14.38 11.28
C TRP A 489 -10.57 -14.12 9.94
N LEU A 490 -10.86 -12.98 9.29
CA LEU A 490 -10.38 -12.64 7.94
C LEU A 490 -9.19 -11.65 7.89
N GLY A 491 -8.58 -11.30 9.02
CA GLY A 491 -7.39 -10.45 9.01
C GLY A 491 -6.93 -10.00 10.37
#